data_AF-X1E0E7-F1
#
_entry.id   AF-X1E0E7-F1
#
_cell.length_a   1.000
_cell.length_b   1.000
_cell.length_c   1.000
_cell.angle_alpha   90.00
_cell.angle_beta   90.00
_cell.angle_gamma   90.00
#
_symmetry.space_group_name_H-M   'P 1'
#
loop_
_entity.id
_entity.type
_entity.pdbx_description
1 polymer ?
#
loop_
_entity_poly.entity_id
_entity_poly.type
_entity_poly.pdbx_seq_one_letter_code
_entity_poly.pdbx_strand_id
1 'polypeptide(L)'
;MIKGFHHTKEAKKKIGQASRGRVPWNKGIPCKKETKEKLKIVQKGKHYSPNTQFKKGHKPWHANKSMPDYYKKSLSNAKLQKPTRYWLGKQRLDMRKSINKRNLRHVEMGRLEYVNWRRLVFQRDNFTCIVCEKVGGRLNAHHLKSWKNYPKLRYKINNGITLCKECHLKVHKV
;
A
#
# COMPACT_ATOMS: atom_id res chain seq x y z
N MET A 1 9.58 -28.69 -12.88
CA MET A 1 9.02 -27.47 -12.22
C MET A 1 7.51 -27.46 -12.40
N ILE A 2 6.73 -27.71 -11.33
CA ILE A 2 5.27 -27.65 -11.42
C ILE A 2 4.86 -26.17 -11.35
N LYS A 3 4.49 -25.57 -12.48
CA LYS A 3 3.91 -24.22 -12.50
C LYS A 3 2.53 -24.31 -11.83
N GLY A 4 2.38 -23.68 -10.67
CA GLY A 4 1.09 -23.65 -9.96
C GLY A 4 0.00 -23.03 -10.84
N PHE A 5 -1.18 -23.65 -10.87
CA PHE A 5 -2.31 -23.14 -11.63
C PHE A 5 -2.88 -21.89 -10.94
N HIS A 6 -2.82 -20.74 -11.61
CA HIS A 6 -3.33 -19.49 -11.06
C HIS A 6 -4.77 -19.25 -11.50
N HIS A 7 -5.68 -19.07 -10.54
CA HIS A 7 -7.07 -18.69 -10.83
C HIS A 7 -7.16 -17.36 -11.60
N THR A 8 -8.09 -17.30 -12.55
CA THR A 8 -8.43 -16.07 -13.28
C THR A 8 -8.94 -14.99 -12.33
N LYS A 9 -8.84 -13.71 -12.75
CA LYS A 9 -9.33 -12.57 -11.94
C LYS A 9 -10.82 -12.70 -11.62
N GLU A 10 -11.60 -13.23 -12.56
CA GLU A 10 -13.03 -13.45 -12.39
C GLU A 10 -13.31 -14.57 -11.37
N ALA A 11 -12.61 -15.70 -11.46
CA ALA A 11 -12.73 -16.79 -10.50
C ALA A 11 -12.41 -16.32 -9.07
N LYS A 12 -11.34 -15.53 -8.90
CA LYS A 12 -11.01 -14.92 -7.59
C LYS A 12 -12.12 -14.01 -7.06
N LYS A 13 -12.79 -13.25 -7.93
CA LYS A 13 -13.92 -12.38 -7.57
C LYS A 13 -15.13 -13.19 -7.12
N LYS A 14 -15.49 -14.25 -7.84
CA LYS A 14 -16.61 -15.15 -7.49
C LYS A 14 -16.37 -15.86 -6.15
N ILE A 15 -15.17 -16.41 -5.96
CA ILE A 15 -14.76 -17.03 -4.68
C ILE A 15 -14.86 -16.01 -3.53
N GLY A 16 -14.36 -14.79 -3.74
CA GLY A 16 -14.41 -13.73 -2.74
C GLY A 16 -15.84 -13.29 -2.39
N GLN A 17 -16.77 -13.28 -3.36
CA GLN A 17 -18.18 -13.00 -3.11
C GLN A 17 -18.86 -14.12 -2.32
N ALA A 18 -18.62 -15.39 -2.67
CA ALA A 18 -19.21 -16.55 -2.01
C ALA A 18 -18.74 -16.73 -0.54
N SER A 19 -17.52 -16.31 -0.23
CA SER A 19 -16.92 -16.42 1.11
C SER A 19 -17.23 -15.23 2.03
N ARG A 20 -17.81 -14.14 1.52
CA ARG A 20 -18.13 -12.96 2.36
C ARG A 20 -19.16 -13.33 3.42
N GLY A 21 -18.86 -12.99 4.67
CA GLY A 21 -19.76 -13.21 5.81
C GLY A 21 -19.78 -14.64 6.35
N ARG A 22 -19.16 -15.62 5.66
CA ARG A 22 -19.05 -16.98 6.19
C ARG A 22 -18.06 -17.00 7.36
N VAL A 23 -18.52 -17.49 8.50
CA VAL A 23 -17.66 -17.81 9.64
C VAL A 23 -17.08 -19.20 9.41
N PRO A 24 -15.74 -19.37 9.39
CA PRO A 24 -15.13 -20.70 9.33
C PRO A 24 -15.59 -21.55 10.52
N TRP A 25 -15.92 -22.81 10.28
CA TRP A 25 -16.40 -23.74 11.32
C TRP A 25 -15.42 -23.93 12.48
N ASN A 26 -14.13 -23.70 12.24
CA ASN A 26 -13.06 -23.80 13.23
C ASN A 26 -12.78 -22.49 13.97
N LYS A 27 -13.53 -21.42 13.70
CA LYS A 27 -13.33 -20.13 14.35
C LYS A 27 -13.63 -20.25 15.85
N GLY A 28 -12.61 -20.04 16.68
CA GLY A 28 -12.74 -20.12 18.14
C GLY A 28 -12.49 -21.50 18.73
N ILE A 29 -12.29 -22.53 17.90
CA ILE A 29 -11.93 -23.87 18.38
C ILE A 29 -10.41 -23.89 18.64
N PRO A 30 -9.96 -24.15 19.89
CA PRO A 30 -8.53 -24.23 20.18
C PRO A 30 -7.91 -25.46 19.52
N CYS A 31 -6.69 -25.31 19.00
CA CYS A 31 -5.94 -26.42 18.42
C CYS A 31 -5.68 -27.50 19.49
N LYS A 32 -5.92 -28.78 19.15
CA LYS A 32 -5.67 -29.92 20.04
C LYS A 32 -4.19 -29.94 20.46
N LYS A 33 -3.92 -30.27 21.74
CA LYS A 33 -2.55 -30.30 22.30
C LYS A 33 -1.59 -31.15 21.47
N GLU A 34 -2.06 -32.33 21.06
CA GLU A 34 -1.28 -33.26 20.23
C GLU A 34 -0.93 -32.67 18.85
N THR A 35 -1.90 -32.04 18.18
CA THR A 35 -1.67 -31.36 16.89
C THR A 35 -0.71 -30.19 17.04
N LYS A 36 -0.80 -29.45 18.14
CA LYS A 36 0.13 -28.36 18.47
C LYS A 36 1.56 -28.88 18.66
N GLU A 37 1.74 -30.02 19.31
CA GLU A 37 3.07 -30.63 19.47
C GLU A 37 3.63 -31.16 18.15
N LYS A 38 2.80 -31.81 17.32
CA LYS A 38 3.19 -32.23 15.96
C LYS A 38 3.66 -31.04 15.11
N LEU A 39 2.91 -29.94 15.12
CA LEU A 39 3.28 -28.70 14.41
C LEU A 39 4.58 -28.09 14.93
N LYS A 40 4.78 -28.09 16.26
CA LYS A 40 6.01 -27.61 16.90
C LYS A 40 7.22 -28.41 16.45
N ILE A 41 7.12 -29.75 16.40
CA ILE A 41 8.20 -30.62 15.91
C ILE A 41 8.53 -30.30 14.45
N VAL A 42 7.52 -30.18 13.59
CA VAL A 42 7.70 -29.89 12.15
C VAL A 42 8.30 -28.50 11.88
N GLN A 43 7.99 -27.51 12.71
CA GLN A 43 8.48 -26.14 12.53
C GLN A 43 9.85 -25.89 13.18
N LYS A 44 10.26 -26.73 14.13
CA LYS A 44 11.56 -26.62 14.81
C LYS A 44 12.69 -26.69 13.78
N GLY A 45 13.50 -25.63 13.70
CA GLY A 45 14.66 -25.54 12.80
C GLY A 45 14.35 -25.06 11.37
N LYS A 46 13.08 -24.81 10.99
CA LYS A 46 12.76 -24.21 9.70
C LYS A 46 13.02 -22.70 9.73
N HIS A 47 14.05 -22.25 9.00
CA HIS A 47 14.36 -20.83 8.80
C HIS A 47 14.21 -20.46 7.32
N TYR A 48 13.70 -19.27 7.04
CA TYR A 48 13.39 -18.81 5.67
C TYR A 48 14.67 -18.58 4.84
N SER A 49 15.76 -18.18 5.50
CA SER A 49 17.09 -18.09 4.91
C SER A 49 18.19 -18.16 5.99
N PRO A 50 19.44 -18.53 5.64
CA PRO A 50 20.57 -18.51 6.57
C PRO A 50 20.77 -17.15 7.26
N ASN A 51 20.49 -16.05 6.55
CA ASN A 51 20.65 -14.68 7.07
C ASN A 51 19.62 -14.30 8.15
N THR A 52 18.50 -15.03 8.25
CA THR A 52 17.47 -14.80 9.27
C THR A 52 17.68 -15.62 10.55
N GLN A 53 18.71 -16.46 10.58
CA GLN A 53 19.02 -17.26 11.76
C GLN A 53 19.52 -16.36 12.90
N PHE A 54 19.04 -16.64 14.12
CA PHE A 54 19.57 -16.01 15.31
C PHE A 54 21.05 -16.40 15.45
N LYS A 55 21.95 -15.43 15.36
CA LYS A 55 23.38 -15.66 15.52
C LYS A 55 23.66 -15.87 17.01
N LYS A 56 23.79 -17.12 17.44
CA LYS A 56 24.11 -17.48 18.83
C LYS A 56 25.39 -16.73 19.25
N GLY A 57 25.29 -15.88 20.27
CA GLY A 57 26.38 -15.01 20.73
C GLY A 57 26.36 -13.57 20.18
N HIS A 58 25.41 -13.22 19.31
CA HIS A 58 25.21 -11.83 18.88
C HIS A 58 24.81 -10.96 20.07
N LYS A 59 25.75 -10.15 20.55
CA LYS A 59 25.53 -9.12 21.56
C LYS A 59 25.02 -7.85 20.84
N PRO A 60 23.80 -7.39 21.11
CA PRO A 60 23.35 -6.09 20.61
C PRO A 60 24.30 -4.98 21.07
N TRP A 61 24.42 -3.88 20.32
CA TRP A 61 25.28 -2.73 20.64
C TRP A 61 25.00 -2.05 22.01
N HIS A 62 23.85 -2.37 22.61
CA HIS A 62 23.39 -1.92 23.93
C HIS A 62 23.45 -3.03 24.99
N ALA A 63 24.04 -4.19 24.69
CA ALA A 63 24.25 -5.23 25.69
C ALA A 63 25.06 -4.66 26.87
N ASN A 64 24.57 -4.90 28.10
CA ASN A 64 25.12 -4.41 29.36
C ASN A 64 25.10 -2.88 29.57
N LYS A 65 24.48 -2.11 28.67
CA LYS A 65 24.24 -0.69 28.88
C LYS A 65 22.85 -0.51 29.46
N SER A 66 22.77 -0.19 30.75
CA SER A 66 21.51 0.25 31.35
C SER A 66 21.17 1.62 30.77
N MET A 67 19.90 1.80 30.36
CA MET A 67 19.44 3.10 29.90
C MET A 67 19.60 4.12 31.04
N PRO A 68 20.16 5.31 30.78
CA PRO A 68 20.26 6.37 31.78
C PRO A 68 18.88 6.74 32.33
N ASP A 69 18.80 7.03 33.63
CA ASP A 69 17.51 7.26 34.29
C ASP A 69 16.77 8.49 33.76
N TYR A 70 17.49 9.52 33.34
CA TYR A 70 16.89 10.68 32.66
C TYR A 70 16.17 10.28 31.37
N TYR A 71 16.71 9.31 30.62
CA TYR A 71 16.12 8.82 29.38
C TYR A 71 14.89 7.94 29.66
N LYS A 72 14.94 7.09 30.70
CA LYS A 72 13.75 6.33 31.17
C LYS A 72 12.62 7.28 31.56
N LYS A 73 12.94 8.36 32.28
CA LYS A 73 11.99 9.40 32.70
C LYS A 73 11.43 10.17 31.48
N SER A 74 12.27 10.50 30.51
CA SER A 74 11.85 11.12 29.24
C SER A 74 10.88 10.24 28.44
N LEU A 75 11.18 8.93 28.31
CA LEU A 75 10.26 7.98 27.68
C LEU A 75 8.94 7.83 28.44
N SER A 76 8.99 7.83 29.77
CA SER A 76 7.78 7.79 30.61
C SER A 76 6.93 9.04 30.41
N ASN A 77 7.55 10.23 30.46
CA ASN A 77 6.89 11.51 30.22
C ASN A 77 6.31 11.59 28.81
N ALA A 78 7.01 11.09 27.78
CA ALA A 78 6.51 11.04 26.41
C ALA A 78 5.26 10.14 26.27
N LYS A 79 5.19 9.03 27.00
CA LYS A 79 4.00 8.15 27.06
C LYS A 79 2.83 8.84 27.77
N LEU A 80 3.10 9.59 28.84
CA LEU A 80 2.09 10.35 29.58
C LEU A 80 1.55 11.56 28.79
N GLN A 81 2.41 12.23 28.02
CA GLN A 81 2.02 13.36 27.15
C GLN A 81 1.27 12.92 25.88
N LYS A 82 1.50 11.68 25.42
CA LYS A 82 0.79 11.10 24.27
C LYS A 82 0.07 9.81 24.69
N PRO A 83 -0.92 9.90 25.60
CA PRO A 83 -1.67 8.73 26.02
C PRO A 83 -2.32 8.12 24.78
N THR A 84 -2.13 6.82 24.57
CA THR A 84 -2.79 6.16 23.43
C THR A 84 -4.30 6.34 23.60
N ARG A 85 -5.04 6.53 22.49
CA ARG A 85 -6.51 6.76 22.51
C ARG A 85 -7.30 5.77 23.38
N TYR A 86 -6.73 4.59 23.60
CA TYR A 86 -7.22 3.53 24.49
C TYR A 86 -7.34 3.96 25.96
N TRP A 87 -6.40 4.75 26.50
CA TRP A 87 -6.38 5.20 27.90
C TRP A 87 -7.32 6.38 28.18
N LEU A 88 -7.75 7.10 27.15
CA LEU A 88 -8.62 8.27 27.29
C LEU A 88 -10.12 7.92 27.29
N GLY A 89 -10.48 6.63 27.28
CA GLY A 89 -11.88 6.18 27.22
C GLY A 89 -12.66 6.63 25.98
N LYS A 90 -12.00 7.31 25.03
CA LYS A 90 -12.63 7.81 23.81
C LYS A 90 -13.00 6.60 22.96
N GLN A 91 -14.30 6.41 22.76
CA GLN A 91 -14.84 5.46 21.79
C GLN A 91 -14.03 5.63 20.51
N ARG A 92 -13.56 4.51 19.91
CA ARG A 92 -12.76 4.56 18.68
C ARG A 92 -13.60 5.30 17.64
N LEU A 93 -13.33 6.61 17.43
CA LEU A 93 -13.85 7.34 16.29
C LEU A 93 -13.50 6.47 15.09
N ASP A 94 -14.51 6.03 14.35
CA ASP A 94 -14.30 5.21 13.17
C ASP A 94 -13.53 6.07 12.15
N MET A 95 -12.20 6.05 12.25
CA MET A 95 -11.29 6.80 11.37
C MET A 95 -11.50 6.39 9.90
N ARG A 96 -12.19 5.26 9.65
CA ARG A 96 -12.61 4.82 8.33
C ARG A 96 -13.67 5.75 7.71
N LYS A 97 -14.49 6.43 8.52
CA LYS A 97 -15.45 7.44 8.06
C LYS A 97 -14.83 8.83 7.89
N SER A 98 -13.87 9.22 8.73
CA SER A 98 -13.29 10.57 8.69
C SER A 98 -12.06 10.73 7.77
N ILE A 99 -11.37 9.64 7.39
CA ILE A 99 -10.20 9.70 6.48
C ILE A 99 -10.60 9.54 5.01
N ASN A 100 -11.85 9.19 4.72
CA ASN A 100 -12.30 8.89 3.36
C ASN A 100 -12.86 10.09 2.59
N LYS A 101 -12.37 11.31 2.83
CA LYS A 101 -12.23 12.24 1.70
C LYS A 101 -11.00 11.81 0.89
N ARG A 102 -11.04 10.62 0.27
CA ARG A 102 -10.19 10.41 -0.91
C ARG A 102 -10.54 11.57 -1.82
N ASN A 103 -9.57 12.44 -2.08
CA ASN A 103 -9.72 13.55 -2.99
C ASN A 103 -10.44 12.99 -4.22
N LEU A 104 -11.64 13.49 -4.57
CA LEU A 104 -12.51 12.86 -5.58
C LEU A 104 -11.73 12.51 -6.85
N ARG A 105 -10.78 13.37 -7.20
CA ARG A 105 -9.77 13.17 -8.25
C ARG A 105 -9.00 11.85 -8.15
N HIS A 106 -8.49 11.45 -6.98
CA HIS A 106 -7.79 10.16 -6.80
C HIS A 106 -8.71 8.97 -7.03
N VAL A 107 -10.00 9.07 -6.66
CA VAL A 107 -10.98 8.01 -6.94
C VAL A 107 -11.23 7.92 -8.44
N GLU A 108 -11.43 9.06 -9.10
CA GLU A 108 -11.63 9.13 -10.55
C GLU A 108 -10.40 8.63 -11.32
N MET A 109 -9.18 8.96 -10.88
CA MET A 109 -7.93 8.46 -11.48
C MET A 109 -7.74 6.94 -11.34
N GLY A 110 -8.43 6.31 -10.38
CA GLY A 110 -8.45 4.86 -10.25
C GLY A 110 -9.47 4.16 -11.16
N ARG A 111 -10.36 4.91 -11.84
CA ARG A 111 -11.36 4.34 -12.74
C ARG A 111 -10.73 3.90 -14.06
N LEU A 112 -11.38 2.93 -14.69
CA LEU A 112 -10.96 2.40 -16.00
C LEU A 112 -10.91 3.49 -17.07
N GLU A 113 -11.82 4.46 -17.02
CA GLU A 113 -11.89 5.61 -17.94
C GLU A 113 -10.58 6.41 -17.95
N TYR A 114 -10.06 6.75 -16.75
CA TYR A 114 -8.80 7.47 -16.63
C TYR A 114 -7.61 6.63 -17.09
N VAL A 115 -7.59 5.34 -16.73
CA VAL A 115 -6.53 4.41 -17.15
C VAL A 115 -6.48 4.29 -18.68
N ASN A 116 -7.64 4.15 -19.31
CA ASN A 116 -7.76 4.08 -20.76
C ASN A 116 -7.38 5.40 -21.41
N TRP A 117 -7.89 6.53 -20.92
CA TRP A 117 -7.50 7.85 -21.42
C TRP A 117 -5.99 8.06 -21.36
N ARG A 118 -5.35 7.78 -20.20
CA ARG A 118 -3.90 7.89 -20.04
C ARG A 118 -3.15 7.01 -21.04
N ARG A 119 -3.60 5.76 -21.22
CA ARG A 119 -3.01 4.83 -22.20
C ARG A 119 -3.14 5.36 -23.63
N LEU A 120 -4.30 5.88 -24.02
CA LEU A 120 -4.55 6.41 -25.36
C LEU A 120 -3.72 7.66 -25.65
N VAL A 121 -3.55 8.55 -24.66
CA VAL A 121 -2.64 9.70 -24.78
C VAL A 121 -1.20 9.24 -25.02
N PHE A 122 -0.73 8.25 -24.26
CA PHE A 122 0.61 7.71 -24.46
C PHE A 122 0.77 6.99 -25.80
N GLN A 123 -0.24 6.23 -26.25
CA GLN A 123 -0.19 5.55 -27.54
C GLN A 123 -0.19 6.54 -28.71
N ARG A 124 -0.98 7.62 -28.64
CA ARG A 124 -0.99 8.70 -29.65
C ARG A 124 0.39 9.33 -29.80
N ASP A 125 1.04 9.60 -28.67
CA ASP A 125 2.35 10.26 -28.62
C ASP A 125 3.52 9.27 -28.78
N ASN A 126 3.25 8.02 -29.17
CA ASN A 126 4.22 6.93 -29.25
C ASN A 126 5.12 6.77 -28.01
N PHE A 127 4.55 6.98 -26.83
CA PHE A 127 5.26 6.98 -25.54
C PHE A 127 6.44 7.97 -25.50
N THR A 128 6.30 9.11 -26.18
CA THR A 128 7.34 10.13 -26.27
C THR A 128 6.88 11.41 -25.60
N CYS A 129 7.78 12.05 -24.85
CA CYS A 129 7.53 13.39 -24.32
C CYS A 129 7.40 14.39 -25.47
N ILE A 130 6.28 15.07 -25.59
CA ILE A 130 6.05 16.03 -26.70
C ILE A 130 6.93 17.29 -26.60
N VAL A 131 7.44 17.61 -25.40
CA VAL A 131 8.22 18.84 -25.17
C VAL A 131 9.72 18.64 -25.40
N CYS A 132 10.26 17.48 -25.07
CA CYS A 132 11.70 17.22 -25.15
C CYS A 132 12.05 15.97 -25.95
N GLU A 133 11.07 15.38 -26.63
CA GLU A 133 11.20 14.23 -27.53
C GLU A 133 11.81 12.96 -26.90
N LYS A 134 11.93 12.93 -25.57
CA LYS A 134 12.41 11.76 -24.84
C LYS A 134 11.41 10.62 -24.94
N VAL A 135 11.85 9.52 -25.54
CA VAL A 135 11.08 8.27 -25.66
C VAL A 135 11.15 7.48 -24.35
N GLY A 136 9.99 7.06 -23.85
CA GLY A 136 9.85 6.14 -22.72
C GLY A 136 10.19 6.71 -21.32
N GLY A 137 10.36 5.81 -20.36
CA GLY A 137 10.68 6.14 -18.97
C GLY A 137 9.47 6.59 -18.12
N ARG A 138 9.70 7.52 -17.19
CA ARG A 138 8.66 8.03 -16.28
C ARG A 138 7.83 9.14 -16.94
N LEU A 139 6.78 8.72 -17.66
CA LEU A 139 5.85 9.59 -18.37
C LEU A 139 4.57 9.87 -17.56
N ASN A 140 4.06 11.09 -17.71
CA ASN A 140 2.82 11.58 -17.13
C ASN A 140 1.92 12.12 -18.23
N ALA A 141 0.62 11.79 -18.18
CA ALA A 141 -0.38 12.42 -19.04
C ALA A 141 -0.88 13.68 -18.34
N HIS A 142 -0.51 14.84 -18.88
CA HIS A 142 -0.91 16.13 -18.38
C HIS A 142 -2.21 16.60 -19.05
N HIS A 143 -3.07 17.27 -18.30
CA HIS A 143 -4.30 17.87 -18.83
C HIS A 143 -4.04 19.29 -19.33
N LEU A 144 -4.28 19.58 -20.60
CA LEU A 144 -4.15 20.94 -21.15
C LEU A 144 -5.18 21.91 -20.55
N LYS A 145 -6.42 21.46 -20.38
CA LYS A 145 -7.49 22.15 -19.65
C LYS A 145 -7.67 21.49 -18.28
N SER A 146 -7.67 22.31 -17.24
CA SER A 146 -7.60 21.85 -15.85
C SER A 146 -8.72 20.87 -15.47
N TRP A 147 -8.36 19.84 -14.69
CA TRP A 147 -9.27 18.79 -14.22
C TRP A 147 -10.50 19.35 -13.48
N LYS A 148 -10.30 20.42 -12.70
CA LYS A 148 -11.33 21.03 -11.85
C LYS A 148 -12.34 21.82 -12.68
N ASN A 149 -11.88 22.66 -13.61
CA ASN A 149 -12.74 23.62 -14.28
C ASN A 149 -13.43 23.02 -15.52
N TYR A 150 -12.87 21.95 -16.10
CA TYR A 150 -13.37 21.36 -17.35
C TYR A 150 -13.72 19.87 -17.20
N PRO A 151 -14.76 19.51 -16.41
CA PRO A 151 -15.12 18.11 -16.16
C PRO A 151 -15.48 17.33 -17.43
N LYS A 152 -16.13 17.99 -18.41
CA LYS A 152 -16.50 17.40 -19.70
C LYS A 152 -15.30 17.02 -20.58
N LEU A 153 -14.11 17.61 -20.33
CA LEU A 153 -12.90 17.40 -21.13
C LEU A 153 -11.89 16.43 -20.49
N ARG A 154 -12.15 15.92 -19.28
CA ARG A 154 -11.19 15.09 -18.51
C ARG A 154 -10.65 13.88 -19.28
N TYR A 155 -11.48 13.29 -20.13
CA TYR A 155 -11.18 12.07 -20.86
C TYR A 155 -11.10 12.25 -22.37
N LYS A 156 -11.11 13.50 -22.87
CA LYS A 156 -10.84 13.77 -24.28
C LYS A 156 -9.34 13.60 -24.53
N ILE A 157 -8.98 12.79 -25.53
CA ILE A 157 -7.57 12.49 -25.85
C ILE A 157 -6.82 13.78 -26.19
N ASN A 158 -7.46 14.70 -26.92
CA ASN A 158 -6.89 16.00 -27.30
C ASN A 158 -6.69 16.95 -26.11
N ASN A 159 -7.27 16.64 -24.95
CA ASN A 159 -7.02 17.37 -23.70
C ASN A 159 -5.84 16.78 -22.91
N GLY A 160 -5.19 15.73 -23.43
CA GLY A 160 -4.03 15.09 -22.83
C GLY A 160 -2.76 15.32 -23.65
N ILE A 161 -1.64 15.51 -22.94
CA ILE A 161 -0.29 15.57 -23.52
C ILE A 161 0.67 14.69 -22.72
N THR A 162 1.51 13.93 -23.42
CA THR A 162 2.54 13.09 -22.79
C THR A 162 3.77 13.92 -22.45
N LEU A 163 4.13 13.96 -21.15
CA LEU A 163 5.30 14.67 -20.64
C LEU A 163 6.17 13.77 -19.79
N CYS A 164 7.49 13.90 -19.91
CA CYS A 164 8.43 13.32 -18.95
C CYS A 164 8.30 14.01 -17.58
N LYS A 165 8.84 13.39 -16.51
CA LYS A 165 8.80 13.95 -15.15
C LYS A 165 9.29 15.41 -15.09
N GLU A 166 10.39 15.72 -15.77
CA GLU A 166 11.01 17.05 -15.72
C GLU A 166 10.15 18.11 -16.42
N CYS A 167 9.73 17.85 -17.66
CA CYS A 167 8.81 18.74 -18.39
C CYS A 167 7.48 18.91 -17.65
N HIS A 168 6.93 17.82 -17.09
CA HIS A 168 5.70 17.88 -16.31
C HIS A 168 5.81 18.79 -15.09
N LEU A 169 6.95 18.73 -14.37
CA LEU A 169 7.19 19.62 -13.23
C LEU A 169 7.30 21.08 -13.65
N LYS A 170 7.93 21.39 -14.79
CA LYS A 170 8.01 22.75 -15.31
C LYS A 170 6.61 23.34 -15.56
N VAL A 171 5.69 22.54 -16.10
CA VAL A 171 4.31 23.00 -16.38
C VAL A 171 3.52 23.31 -15.09
N HIS A 172 3.80 22.66 -13.96
CA HIS A 172 3.13 22.96 -12.68
C HIS A 172 3.80 24.06 -11.85
N LYS A 173 4.98 24.54 -12.27
CA LYS A 173 5.70 25.63 -11.58
C LYS A 173 5.30 27.03 -12.06
N VAL A 174 4.45 27.10 -13.09
CA VAL A 174 3.88 28.34 -13.65
C VAL A 174 2.45 28.47 -13.13
#